data_AF-X1E5H5-F1
#
_entry.id   AF-X1E5H5-F1
#
_cell.length_a   1.000
_cell.length_b   1.000
_cell.length_c   1.000
_cell.angle_alpha   90.00
_cell.angle_beta   90.00
_cell.angle_gamma   90.00
#
_symmetry.space_group_name_H-M   'P 1'
#
loop_
_entity.id
_entity.type
_entity.pdbx_description
1 polymer ?
#
loop_
_entity_poly.entity_id
_entity_poly.type
_entity_poly.pdbx_seq_one_letter_code
_entity_poly.pdbx_strand_id
1 'polypeptide(L)'
;MPLAGATAPVTLAAAVVQHTAECLSGLVIHQLANPGAPVIWGGSPSIFDMKNGTTPMGAPGTWLIDAAYVQIGKYLKLPTHVYMGMSDAKINDAQSGLESMGGALVAA
;
A
#
# COMPACT_ATOMS: atom_id res chain seq x y z
N MET A 1 -9.29 0.82 1.72
CA MET A 1 -8.23 1.18 0.76
C MET A 1 -8.07 2.69 0.77
N PRO A 2 -7.11 3.20 1.53
CA PRO A 2 -6.85 4.63 1.63
C PRO A 2 -6.12 5.15 0.39
N LEU A 3 -6.66 6.21 -0.19
CA LEU A 3 -6.07 7.00 -1.28
C LEU A 3 -5.66 8.35 -0.70
N ALA A 4 -4.35 8.59 -0.56
CA ALA A 4 -3.83 9.82 0.02
C ALA A 4 -4.23 11.02 -0.86
N GLY A 5 -5.12 11.87 -0.33
CA GLY A 5 -5.69 13.02 -1.05
C GLY A 5 -7.13 12.84 -1.51
N ALA A 6 -7.72 11.65 -1.33
CA ALA A 6 -9.11 11.37 -1.64
C ALA A 6 -9.86 10.71 -0.47
N THR A 7 -9.58 9.43 -0.19
CA THR A 7 -10.23 8.67 0.92
C THR A 7 -9.37 8.62 2.19
N ALA A 8 -8.20 9.24 2.16
CA ALA A 8 -7.30 9.44 3.28
C ALA A 8 -6.64 10.83 3.19
N PRO A 9 -6.06 11.35 4.29
CA PRO A 9 -5.33 12.61 4.26
C PRO A 9 -4.24 12.63 3.17
N VAL A 10 -4.02 13.80 2.56
CA VAL A 10 -3.04 13.96 1.46
C VAL A 10 -1.59 13.68 1.89
N THR A 11 -1.28 13.83 3.18
CA THR A 11 0.05 13.55 3.71
C THR A 11 0.27 12.04 3.86
N LEU A 12 1.37 11.53 3.27
CA LEU A 12 1.67 10.08 3.24
C LEU A 12 1.65 9.45 4.64
N ALA A 13 2.28 10.09 5.63
CA ALA A 13 2.33 9.57 6.99
C ALA A 13 0.94 9.39 7.62
N ALA A 14 0.05 10.37 7.46
CA ALA A 14 -1.31 10.27 7.99
C ALA A 14 -2.15 9.22 7.23
N ALA A 15 -1.93 9.06 5.92
CA ALA A 15 -2.54 7.97 5.15
C ALA A 15 -2.09 6.59 5.66
N VAL A 16 -0.80 6.42 5.97
CA VAL A 16 -0.25 5.20 6.59
C VAL A 16 -0.85 4.95 7.98
N VAL A 17 -1.01 5.99 8.80
CA VAL A 17 -1.65 5.89 10.13
C VAL A 17 -3.11 5.45 9.99
N GLN A 18 -3.88 6.08 9.11
CA GLN A 18 -5.27 5.69 8.85
C GLN A 18 -5.34 4.24 8.36
N HIS A 19 -4.49 3.86 7.40
CA HIS A 19 -4.46 2.50 6.88
C HIS A 19 -4.14 1.47 7.96
N THR A 20 -3.17 1.78 8.82
CA THR A 20 -2.79 0.92 9.96
C THR A 20 -3.97 0.72 10.90
N ALA A 21 -4.72 1.78 11.21
CA ALA A 21 -5.90 1.68 12.05
C ALA A 21 -7.01 0.83 11.41
N GLU A 22 -7.27 1.01 10.11
CA GLU A 22 -8.23 0.19 9.35
C GLU A 22 -7.84 -1.30 9.42
N CYS A 23 -6.57 -1.63 9.18
CA CYS A 23 -6.10 -3.01 9.14
C CYS A 23 -6.06 -3.67 10.53
N LEU A 24 -5.69 -2.93 11.58
CA LEU A 24 -5.80 -3.41 12.95
C LEU A 24 -7.25 -3.68 13.35
N SER A 25 -8.20 -2.87 12.90
CA SER A 25 -9.62 -3.13 13.15
C SER A 25 -10.07 -4.46 12.52
N GLY A 26 -9.67 -4.72 11.27
CA GLY A 26 -9.95 -5.98 10.58
C GLY A 26 -9.26 -7.18 11.25
N LEU A 27 -8.03 -7.01 11.72
CA LEU A 27 -7.31 -8.02 12.48
C LEU A 27 -8.07 -8.42 13.75
N VAL A 28 -8.52 -7.45 14.55
CA VAL A 28 -9.28 -7.71 15.78
C VAL A 28 -10.58 -8.43 15.47
N ILE A 29 -11.34 -7.97 14.46
CA ILE A 29 -12.58 -8.64 14.03
C ILE A 29 -12.29 -10.09 13.63
N HIS A 30 -11.23 -10.32 12.85
CA HIS A 30 -10.86 -11.66 12.40
C HIS A 30 -10.51 -12.59 13.57
N GLN A 31 -9.72 -12.12 14.54
CA GLN A 31 -9.34 -12.91 15.71
C GLN A 31 -10.51 -13.15 16.68
N LEU A 32 -11.49 -12.23 16.76
CA LEU A 32 -12.72 -12.44 17.54
C LEU A 32 -13.62 -13.51 16.92
N ALA A 33 -13.64 -13.61 15.59
CA ALA A 33 -14.42 -14.64 14.89
C ALA A 33 -13.83 -16.05 15.09
N ASN A 34 -12.51 -16.18 15.05
CA ASN A 34 -11.81 -17.43 15.34
C ASN A 34 -10.37 -17.16 15.87
N PRO A 35 -10.12 -17.34 17.18
CA PRO A 35 -8.80 -17.10 17.75
C PRO A 35 -7.70 -17.95 17.11
N GLY A 36 -6.61 -17.28 16.68
CA GLY A 36 -5.48 -17.93 16.03
C GLY A 36 -5.65 -18.15 14.52
N ALA A 37 -6.74 -17.67 13.92
CA ALA A 37 -6.91 -17.72 12.48
C ALA A 37 -5.80 -16.94 11.74
N PRO A 38 -5.26 -17.47 10.63
CA PRO A 38 -4.14 -16.87 9.93
C PRO A 38 -4.54 -15.57 9.24
N VAL A 39 -3.64 -14.59 9.30
CA VAL A 39 -3.86 -13.24 8.74
C VAL A 39 -2.61 -12.76 8.03
N ILE A 40 -2.80 -11.96 6.98
CA ILE A 40 -1.73 -11.26 6.27
C ILE A 40 -1.95 -9.77 6.51
N TRP A 41 -0.93 -9.09 7.04
CA TRP A 41 -0.84 -7.64 7.08
C TRP A 41 -0.67 -7.11 5.67
N GLY A 42 -1.76 -6.68 5.05
CA GLY A 42 -1.74 -6.26 3.66
C GLY A 42 -2.71 -5.14 3.36
N GLY A 43 -2.68 -4.70 2.11
CA GLY A 43 -3.50 -3.62 1.58
C GLY A 43 -2.92 -3.06 0.28
N SER A 44 -3.66 -2.16 -0.35
CA SER A 44 -3.19 -1.35 -1.50
C SER A 44 -3.31 0.15 -1.21
N PRO A 45 -2.67 0.64 -0.14
CA PRO A 45 -2.66 2.07 0.12
C PRO A 45 -1.85 2.78 -0.98
N SER A 46 -2.35 3.89 -1.49
CA SER A 46 -1.73 4.57 -2.64
C SER A 46 -1.97 6.07 -2.59
N ILE A 47 -1.21 6.82 -3.38
CA ILE A 47 -1.52 8.24 -3.59
C ILE A 47 -2.71 8.40 -4.54
N PHE A 48 -3.33 9.57 -4.52
CA PHE A 48 -4.32 9.97 -5.51
C PHE A 48 -3.72 10.97 -6.49
N ASP A 49 -3.84 10.72 -7.80
CA ASP A 49 -3.46 11.68 -8.82
C ASP A 49 -4.54 12.77 -8.93
N MET A 50 -4.26 13.94 -8.34
CA MET A 50 -5.19 15.08 -8.33
C MET A 50 -5.54 15.61 -9.73
N LYS A 51 -4.68 15.40 -10.73
CA LYS A 51 -4.89 15.91 -12.08
C LYS A 51 -5.78 14.97 -12.88
N ASN A 52 -5.47 13.68 -12.86
CA ASN A 52 -6.16 12.69 -13.69
C ASN A 52 -7.28 11.93 -12.95
N GLY A 53 -7.36 12.08 -11.62
CA GLY A 53 -8.33 11.39 -10.79
C GLY A 53 -8.07 9.88 -10.68
N THR A 54 -6.82 9.45 -10.86
CA THR A 54 -6.44 8.03 -10.91
C THR A 54 -5.70 7.58 -9.66
N THR A 55 -5.49 6.27 -9.54
CA THR A 55 -4.69 5.64 -8.49
C THR A 55 -3.35 5.18 -9.07
N PRO A 56 -2.29 6.03 -9.03
CA PRO A 56 -1.03 5.68 -9.66
C PRO A 56 -0.23 4.70 -8.79
N MET A 57 -0.28 3.42 -9.16
CA MET A 57 0.42 2.33 -8.45
C MET A 57 1.92 2.30 -8.78
N GLY A 58 2.33 2.87 -9.92
CA GLY A 58 3.72 3.03 -10.33
C GLY A 58 4.38 4.30 -9.77
N ALA A 59 3.68 5.08 -8.92
CA ALA A 59 4.23 6.33 -8.40
C ALA A 59 5.14 6.12 -7.18
N PRO A 60 6.24 6.88 -7.05
CA PRO A 60 7.12 6.83 -5.88
C PRO A 60 6.41 7.11 -4.55
N GLY A 61 5.37 7.96 -4.56
CA GLY A 61 4.58 8.24 -3.37
C GLY A 61 3.83 7.00 -2.85
N THR A 62 3.33 6.16 -3.76
CA THR A 62 2.70 4.87 -3.41
C THR A 62 3.75 3.91 -2.86
N TRP A 63 4.92 3.81 -3.50
CA TRP A 63 6.01 2.96 -2.99
C TRP A 63 6.48 3.35 -1.58
N LEU A 64 6.54 4.65 -1.27
CA LEU A 64 6.90 5.13 0.06
C LEU A 64 5.85 4.77 1.12
N ILE A 65 4.56 4.86 0.78
CA ILE A 65 3.47 4.43 1.66
C ILE A 65 3.60 2.93 1.92
N ASP A 66 3.78 2.13 0.87
CA ASP A 66 3.90 0.67 0.99
C ASP A 66 5.14 0.27 1.80
N ALA A 67 6.29 0.89 1.56
CA ALA A 67 7.52 0.63 2.33
C ALA A 67 7.34 0.94 3.83
N ALA A 68 6.71 2.06 4.17
CA ALA A 68 6.39 2.40 5.55
C ALA A 68 5.40 1.40 6.17
N TYR A 69 4.38 0.99 5.41
CA TYR A 69 3.39 0.01 5.85
C TYR A 69 4.01 -1.38 6.09
N VAL A 70 4.99 -1.77 5.28
CA VAL A 70 5.78 -2.99 5.47
C VAL A 70 6.57 -2.94 6.77
N GLN A 71 7.18 -1.80 7.11
CA GLN A 71 7.90 -1.64 8.37
C GLN A 71 6.98 -1.84 9.58
N ILE A 72 5.74 -1.35 9.51
CA ILE A 72 4.73 -1.57 10.55
C ILE A 72 4.36 -3.05 10.66
N GLY A 73 4.09 -3.73 9.54
CA GLY A 73 3.78 -5.16 9.53
C GLY A 73 4.90 -6.02 10.13
N LYS A 74 6.16 -5.69 9.80
CA LYS A 74 7.35 -6.32 10.38
C LYS A 74 7.47 -6.06 11.88
N TYR A 75 7.19 -4.83 12.34
CA TYR A 75 7.18 -4.50 13.77
C TYR A 75 6.12 -5.30 14.54
N LEU A 76 4.94 -5.48 13.95
CA LEU A 76 3.85 -6.30 14.50
C LEU A 76 4.08 -7.82 14.36
N LYS A 77 5.18 -8.24 13.72
CA LYS A 77 5.53 -9.65 13.45
C LYS A 77 4.46 -10.40 12.65
N LEU A 78 3.79 -9.72 11.74
CA LEU A 78 2.77 -10.30 10.88
C LEU A 78 3.34 -10.60 9.49
N PRO A 79 2.92 -11.73 8.85
CA PRO A 79 3.18 -11.94 7.43
C PRO A 79 2.66 -10.74 6.65
N THR A 80 3.48 -10.15 5.79
CA THR A 80 3.19 -8.85 5.19
C THR A 80 3.17 -8.91 3.68
N HIS A 81 2.21 -8.23 3.06
CA HIS A 81 2.07 -8.12 1.60
C HIS A 81 1.73 -6.69 1.20
N VAL A 82 2.38 -6.20 0.14
CA VAL A 82 2.09 -4.93 -0.52
C VAL A 82 2.23 -5.10 -2.02
N TYR A 83 1.67 -4.18 -2.79
CA TYR A 83 1.73 -4.20 -4.25
C TYR A 83 2.97 -3.45 -4.72
N MET A 84 3.95 -4.18 -5.25
CA MET A 84 5.19 -3.62 -5.77
C MET A 84 5.44 -4.12 -7.20
N GLY A 85 6.22 -3.35 -7.96
CA GLY A 85 6.53 -3.66 -9.36
C GLY A 85 5.34 -3.50 -10.30
N MET A 86 4.44 -2.57 -9.98
CA MET A 86 3.31 -2.19 -10.83
C MET A 86 3.67 -1.05 -11.77
N SER A 87 2.88 -0.93 -12.84
CA SER A 87 2.96 0.15 -13.80
C SER A 87 1.55 0.66 -14.12
N ASP A 88 1.43 1.97 -14.26
CA ASP A 88 0.24 2.65 -14.72
C ASP A 88 0.23 2.82 -16.24
N ALA A 89 1.28 2.41 -16.96
CA ALA A 89 1.35 2.46 -18.42
C ALA A 89 0.32 1.51 -19.06
N LYS A 90 -0.25 1.93 -20.20
CA LYS A 90 -1.32 1.18 -20.91
C LYS A 90 -0.75 0.26 -21.98
N ILE A 91 0.54 0.37 -22.24
CA ILE A 91 1.32 -0.38 -23.21
C ILE A 91 2.67 -0.72 -22.60
N ASN A 92 3.37 -1.71 -23.17
CA ASN A 92 4.72 -2.06 -22.74
C ASN A 92 5.74 -1.09 -23.35
N ASP A 93 5.93 0.05 -22.68
CA ASP A 93 6.85 1.10 -23.07
C ASP A 93 7.90 1.38 -21.97
N ALA A 94 8.66 2.48 -22.13
CA ALA A 94 9.66 2.89 -21.16
C ALA A 94 9.05 3.25 -19.79
N GLN A 95 7.82 3.78 -19.73
CA GLN A 95 7.14 4.05 -18.47
C GLN A 95 6.85 2.72 -17.75
N SER A 96 6.34 1.73 -18.49
CA SER A 96 6.10 0.38 -17.94
C SER A 96 7.36 -0.25 -17.33
N GLY A 97 8.48 -0.13 -18.04
CA GLY A 97 9.77 -0.63 -17.56
C GLY A 97 10.24 0.10 -16.30
N LEU A 98 10.20 1.43 -16.29
CA LEU A 98 10.71 2.23 -15.17
C LEU A 98 9.87 2.09 -13.89
N GLU A 99 8.55 2.12 -14.00
CA GLU A 99 7.65 2.00 -12.85
C GLU A 99 7.73 0.59 -12.24
N SER A 100 7.65 -0.45 -13.08
CA SER A 100 7.72 -1.83 -12.60
C SER A 100 9.09 -2.15 -12.01
N MET A 101 10.18 -1.70 -12.63
CA MET A 101 11.53 -1.88 -12.07
C MET A 101 11.70 -1.10 -10.76
N GLY A 102 11.23 0.14 -10.70
CA GLY A 102 11.35 0.99 -9.52
C GLY A 102 10.67 0.37 -8.29
N GLY A 103 9.43 -0.07 -8.44
CA GLY A 103 8.72 -0.77 -7.37
C GLY A 103 9.38 -2.10 -6.99
N ALA A 104 9.83 -2.89 -7.98
CA ALA A 104 10.51 -4.16 -7.72
C ALA A 104 11.84 -3.98 -6.97
N LEU A 105 12.59 -2.91 -7.28
CA LEU A 105 13.85 -2.59 -6.60
C LEU A 105 13.62 -2.19 -5.14
N VAL A 106 12.56 -1.43 -4.85
CA VAL A 106 12.20 -1.06 -3.46
C VAL A 106 11.76 -2.29 -2.65
N ALA A 107 11.20 -3.30 -3.31
CA ALA A 107 10.74 -4.53 -2.67
C ALA A 107 11.86 -5.53 -2.34
N ALA A 108 13.01 -5.43 -3.01
CA ALA A 108 14.16 -6.33 -2.85
C ALA A 108 14.93 -6.07 -1.54
#